data_AF-A0A239F0B6-F1
#
_entry.id   AF-A0A239F0B6-F1
#
_cell.length_a   1.000
_cell.length_b   1.000
_cell.length_c   1.000
_cell.angle_alpha   90.00
_cell.angle_beta   90.00
_cell.angle_gamma   90.00
#
_symmetry.space_group_name_H-M   'P 1'
#
loop_
_entity.id
_entity.type
_entity.pdbx_description
1 polymer ?
#
loop_
_entity_poly.entity_id
_entity_poly.type
_entity_poly.pdbx_seq_one_letter_code
_entity_poly.pdbx_strand_id
1 'polypeptide(L)'
;MLGYYAQYSKEYITTLMVATTLFFALPIFVAPLQWARLMQWTIPEHEHLAIYFGRCLGAFILVVEFCMLRSATTGTSFSYAFDVLFVVFTLMFVVHVYGAIKKIQPITETLEIGFWMILFVLNILFYPTTTITL
;
A
#
# COMPACT_ATOMS: atom_id res chain seq x y z
N MET A 1 17.15 13.51 3.82
CA MET A 1 17.45 13.87 2.41
C MET A 1 16.65 12.92 1.53
N LEU A 2 15.97 13.44 0.51
CA LEU A 2 15.27 12.60 -0.48
C LEU A 2 16.29 11.88 -1.37
N GLY A 3 15.98 10.65 -1.76
CA GLY A 3 16.71 9.93 -2.80
C GLY A 3 18.13 9.53 -2.43
N TYR A 4 18.40 9.21 -1.15
CA TYR A 4 19.71 8.69 -0.73
C TYR A 4 20.10 7.39 -1.48
N TYR A 5 19.11 6.62 -1.93
CA TYR A 5 19.24 5.40 -2.72
C TYR A 5 18.52 5.52 -4.08
N ALA A 6 18.47 6.72 -4.68
CA ALA A 6 17.75 6.97 -5.93
C ALA A 6 18.18 6.05 -7.10
N GLN A 7 19.43 5.59 -7.14
CA GLN A 7 19.90 4.62 -8.14
C GLN A 7 19.17 3.28 -8.10
N TYR A 8 18.51 2.95 -6.98
CA TYR A 8 17.72 1.73 -6.80
C TYR A 8 16.20 1.97 -6.85
N SER A 9 15.77 3.15 -7.34
CA SER A 9 14.34 3.51 -7.38
C SER A 9 13.52 2.47 -8.14
N LYS A 10 14.08 1.94 -9.24
CA LYS A 10 13.38 0.99 -10.12
C LYS A 10 13.23 -0.37 -9.47
N GLU A 11 14.27 -0.86 -8.84
CA GLU A 11 14.28 -2.10 -8.06
C GLU A 11 13.27 -1.96 -6.92
N TYR A 12 13.32 -0.87 -6.16
CA TYR A 12 12.39 -0.59 -5.07
C TYR A 12 10.93 -0.61 -5.53
N ILE A 13 10.57 0.18 -6.55
CA ILE A 13 9.17 0.28 -6.99
C ILE A 13 8.67 -1.04 -7.59
N THR A 14 9.54 -1.78 -8.29
CA THR A 14 9.19 -3.08 -8.86
C THR A 14 8.96 -4.12 -7.76
N THR A 15 9.86 -4.19 -6.77
CA THR A 15 9.72 -5.11 -5.64
C THR A 15 8.49 -4.78 -4.82
N LEU A 16 8.25 -3.51 -4.52
CA LEU A 16 7.07 -3.06 -3.80
C LEU A 16 5.80 -3.46 -4.55
N MET A 17 5.72 -3.17 -5.86
CA MET A 17 4.56 -3.52 -6.69
C MET A 17 4.29 -5.02 -6.64
N VAL A 18 5.30 -5.86 -6.91
CA VAL A 18 5.12 -7.32 -6.92
C VAL A 18 4.67 -7.82 -5.54
N ALA A 19 5.26 -7.31 -4.46
CA ALA A 19 4.88 -7.70 -3.11
C ALA A 19 3.43 -7.29 -2.78
N THR A 20 3.05 -6.03 -3.04
CA THR A 20 1.69 -5.56 -2.75
C THR A 20 0.66 -6.27 -3.62
N THR A 21 1.00 -6.59 -4.88
CA THR A 21 0.07 -7.28 -5.78
C THR A 21 -0.27 -8.66 -5.24
N LEU A 22 0.76 -9.41 -4.83
CA LEU A 22 0.62 -10.81 -4.41
C LEU A 22 0.01 -10.95 -3.02
N PHE A 23 0.37 -10.07 -2.07
CA PHE A 23 -0.04 -10.22 -0.67
C PHE A 23 -1.26 -9.36 -0.29
N PHE A 24 -1.55 -8.29 -1.03
CA PHE A 24 -2.65 -7.37 -0.72
C PHE A 24 -3.64 -7.26 -1.88
N ALA A 25 -3.24 -6.73 -3.04
CA ALA A 25 -4.17 -6.35 -4.09
C ALA A 25 -5.01 -7.52 -4.62
N LEU A 26 -4.36 -8.59 -5.10
CA LEU A 26 -5.07 -9.75 -5.66
C LEU A 26 -5.86 -10.52 -4.61
N PRO A 27 -5.31 -10.86 -3.42
CA PRO A 27 -6.08 -11.53 -2.38
C PRO A 27 -7.32 -10.74 -1.95
N ILE A 28 -7.19 -9.44 -1.71
CA ILE A 28 -8.31 -8.57 -1.30
C ILE A 28 -9.34 -8.45 -2.43
N PHE A 29 -8.90 -8.33 -3.69
CA PHE A 29 -9.79 -8.19 -4.84
C PHE A 29 -10.56 -9.48 -5.16
N VAL A 30 -9.91 -10.64 -5.07
CA VAL A 30 -10.51 -11.92 -5.48
C VAL A 30 -11.25 -12.59 -4.31
N ALA A 31 -10.63 -12.60 -3.13
CA ALA A 31 -11.05 -13.40 -1.97
C ALA A 31 -10.94 -12.60 -0.65
N PRO A 32 -11.69 -11.48 -0.50
CA PRO A 32 -11.53 -10.54 0.60
C PRO A 32 -11.72 -11.15 1.99
N LEU A 33 -12.64 -12.12 2.15
CA LEU A 33 -12.89 -12.74 3.45
C LEU A 33 -11.79 -13.72 3.87
N GLN A 34 -11.20 -14.43 2.90
CA GLN A 34 -10.06 -15.30 3.14
C GLN A 34 -8.84 -14.47 3.55
N TRP A 35 -8.60 -13.36 2.87
CA TRP A 35 -7.56 -12.41 3.25
C TRP A 35 -7.83 -11.81 4.64
N ALA A 36 -9.06 -11.35 4.91
CA ALA A 36 -9.42 -10.81 6.22
C ALA A 36 -9.18 -11.82 7.36
N ARG A 37 -9.53 -13.10 7.13
CA ARG A 37 -9.28 -14.18 8.08
C ARG A 37 -7.78 -14.42 8.32
N LEU A 38 -6.96 -14.39 7.27
CA LEU A 38 -5.50 -14.49 7.37
C LEU A 38 -4.95 -13.33 8.21
N MET A 39 -5.51 -12.14 8.01
CA MET A 39 -5.23 -10.93 8.78
C MET A 39 -5.94 -10.89 10.14
N GLN A 40 -6.47 -12.03 10.63
CA GLN A 40 -7.06 -12.17 11.96
C GLN A 40 -8.31 -11.32 12.22
N TRP A 41 -8.99 -10.83 11.18
CA TRP A 41 -10.28 -10.20 11.33
C TRP A 41 -11.36 -11.22 11.72
N THR A 42 -12.24 -10.82 12.63
CA THR A 42 -13.49 -11.53 12.87
C THR A 42 -14.42 -11.31 11.70
N ILE A 43 -14.83 -12.40 11.05
CA ILE A 43 -15.73 -12.33 9.89
C ILE A 43 -17.15 -11.98 10.38
N PRO A 44 -17.81 -10.97 9.79
CA PRO A 44 -19.17 -10.58 10.18
C PRO A 44 -20.19 -11.64 9.76
N GLU A 45 -21.32 -11.71 10.46
CA GLU A 45 -22.44 -12.59 10.11
C GLU A 45 -23.06 -12.23 8.74
N HIS A 46 -23.08 -10.93 8.40
CA HIS A 46 -23.52 -10.43 7.10
C HIS A 46 -22.32 -9.99 6.25
N GLU A 47 -21.92 -10.87 5.33
CA GLU A 47 -20.63 -10.74 4.63
C GLU A 47 -20.67 -9.83 3.40
N HIS A 48 -21.83 -9.58 2.80
CA HIS A 48 -21.94 -8.91 1.50
C HIS A 48 -21.30 -7.52 1.46
N LEU A 49 -21.47 -6.74 2.53
CA LEU A 49 -20.89 -5.39 2.61
C LEU A 49 -19.36 -5.44 2.70
N ALA A 50 -18.83 -6.38 3.49
CA ALA A 50 -17.38 -6.58 3.63
C ALA A 50 -16.76 -7.08 2.33
N ILE A 51 -17.43 -8.00 1.61
CA ILE A 51 -17.00 -8.44 0.28
C ILE A 51 -16.97 -7.26 -0.70
N TYR A 52 -18.05 -6.47 -0.74
CA TYR A 52 -18.14 -5.32 -1.66
C TYR A 52 -17.02 -4.31 -1.41
N PHE A 53 -16.85 -3.85 -0.16
CA PHE A 53 -15.79 -2.90 0.17
C PHE A 53 -14.39 -3.48 -0.01
N GLY A 54 -14.18 -4.74 0.36
CA GLY A 54 -12.91 -5.43 0.13
C GLY A 54 -12.53 -5.42 -1.35
N ARG A 55 -13.45 -5.80 -2.24
CA ARG A 55 -13.21 -5.76 -3.70
C ARG A 55 -12.93 -4.36 -4.21
N CYS A 56 -13.66 -3.36 -3.74
CA CYS A 56 -13.38 -1.96 -4.08
C CYS A 56 -11.98 -1.54 -3.66
N LEU A 57 -11.57 -1.84 -2.42
CA LEU A 57 -10.24 -1.56 -1.92
C LEU A 57 -9.17 -2.25 -2.79
N GLY A 58 -9.32 -3.55 -3.05
CA GLY A 58 -8.41 -4.29 -3.94
C GLY A 58 -8.30 -3.67 -5.33
N ALA A 59 -9.41 -3.20 -5.91
CA ALA A 59 -9.39 -2.52 -7.20
C ALA A 59 -8.62 -1.19 -7.16
N PHE A 60 -8.75 -0.40 -6.10
CA PHE A 60 -7.98 0.84 -5.93
C PHE A 60 -6.48 0.56 -5.74
N ILE A 61 -6.12 -0.51 -5.02
CA ILE A 61 -4.72 -0.94 -4.92
C ILE A 61 -4.18 -1.30 -6.32
N LEU A 62 -4.93 -2.05 -7.13
CA LEU A 62 -4.54 -2.39 -8.50
C LEU A 62 -4.35 -1.15 -9.39
N VAL A 63 -5.13 -0.08 -9.19
CA VAL A 63 -4.94 1.20 -9.90
C VAL A 63 -3.59 1.84 -9.52
N VAL A 64 -3.23 1.85 -8.24
CA VAL A 64 -1.92 2.33 -7.78
C VAL A 64 -0.80 1.47 -8.36
N GLU A 65 -0.96 0.15 -8.36
CA GLU A 65 0.01 -0.79 -8.93
C GLU A 65 0.17 -0.60 -10.44
N PHE A 66 -0.88 -0.21 -11.16
CA PHE A 66 -0.77 0.16 -12.57
C PHE A 66 0.12 1.40 -12.78
N CYS A 67 0.05 2.40 -11.89
CA CYS A 67 0.97 3.54 -11.93
C CYS A 67 2.42 3.09 -11.70
N MET A 68 2.65 2.17 -10.75
CA MET A 68 3.97 1.59 -10.47
C MET A 68 4.50 0.78 -11.65
N LEU A 69 3.66 -0.08 -12.25
CA LEU A 69 4.00 -0.89 -13.42
C LEU A 69 4.40 -0.02 -14.59
N ARG A 70 3.61 1.04 -14.87
CA ARG A 70 3.93 2.02 -15.91
C ARG A 70 5.30 2.63 -15.66
N SER A 71 5.53 3.15 -14.46
CA SER A 71 6.83 3.72 -14.06
C SER A 71 7.98 2.73 -14.29
N ALA A 72 7.85 1.50 -13.80
CA ALA A 72 8.91 0.47 -13.89
C ALA A 72 9.22 0.03 -15.33
N THR A 73 8.22 -0.01 -16.21
CA THR A 73 8.35 -0.51 -17.58
C THR A 73 8.73 0.56 -18.59
N THR A 74 8.24 1.79 -18.44
CA THR A 74 8.52 2.88 -19.40
C THR A 74 9.69 3.75 -18.97
N GLY A 75 10.07 3.74 -17.68
CA GLY A 75 11.07 4.66 -17.14
C GLY A 75 10.62 6.12 -17.10
N THR A 76 9.34 6.40 -17.36
CA THR A 76 8.75 7.74 -17.35
C THR A 76 7.82 7.91 -16.14
N SER A 77 7.64 9.15 -15.67
CA SER A 77 6.76 9.47 -14.52
C SER A 77 7.14 8.76 -13.21
N PHE A 78 8.45 8.52 -13.00
CA PHE A 78 8.96 7.85 -11.79
C PHE A 78 8.57 8.58 -10.51
N SER A 79 8.76 9.89 -10.45
CA SER A 79 8.38 10.70 -9.28
C SER A 79 6.88 10.64 -9.00
N TYR A 80 6.03 10.64 -10.03
CA TYR A 80 4.57 10.61 -9.85
C TYR A 80 4.09 9.34 -9.13
N ALA A 81 4.64 8.17 -9.48
CA ALA A 81 4.26 6.94 -8.78
C ALA A 81 4.69 6.97 -7.30
N PHE A 82 5.87 7.54 -7.00
CA PHE A 82 6.30 7.75 -5.61
C PHE A 82 5.43 8.79 -4.88
N ASP A 83 4.99 9.85 -5.54
CA ASP A 83 4.13 10.88 -4.98
C ASP A 83 2.77 10.29 -4.58
N VAL A 84 2.19 9.46 -5.45
CA VAL A 84 0.98 8.68 -5.14
C VAL A 84 1.22 7.78 -3.92
N LEU A 85 2.37 7.10 -3.85
CA LEU A 85 2.71 6.23 -2.71
C LEU A 85 2.88 7.02 -1.41
N PHE A 86 3.41 8.25 -1.42
CA PHE A 86 3.43 9.09 -0.22
C PHE A 86 2.03 9.36 0.32
N VAL A 87 1.08 9.64 -0.58
CA VAL A 87 -0.32 9.85 -0.19
C VAL A 87 -0.92 8.56 0.37
N VAL A 88 -0.73 7.43 -0.30
CA VAL A 88 -1.22 6.12 0.16
C VAL A 88 -0.67 5.78 1.54
N PHE A 89 0.66 5.82 1.73
CA PHE A 89 1.28 5.46 3.00
C PHE A 89 0.86 6.37 4.14
N THR A 90 0.69 7.66 3.88
CA THR A 90 0.20 8.61 4.88
C THR A 90 -1.25 8.32 5.26
N LEU A 91 -2.14 8.12 4.28
CA LEU A 91 -3.55 7.84 4.54
C LEU A 91 -3.74 6.50 5.25
N MET A 92 -3.02 5.45 4.82
CA MET A 92 -3.05 4.16 5.47
C MET A 92 -2.53 4.25 6.91
N PHE A 93 -1.40 4.93 7.14
CA PHE A 93 -0.93 5.18 8.51
C PHE A 93 -2.02 5.82 9.38
N VAL A 94 -2.72 6.85 8.89
CA VAL A 94 -3.81 7.52 9.62
C VAL A 94 -4.97 6.57 9.91
N VAL A 95 -5.43 5.78 8.93
CA VAL A 95 -6.54 4.83 9.10
C VAL A 95 -6.21 3.78 10.15
N HIS A 96 -5.00 3.23 10.13
CA HIS A 96 -4.58 2.20 11.09
C HIS A 96 -4.33 2.76 12.50
N VAL A 97 -3.82 4.00 12.62
CA VAL A 97 -3.74 4.70 13.91
C VAL A 97 -5.14 4.92 14.48
N TYR A 98 -6.09 5.37 13.66
CA TYR A 98 -7.47 5.53 14.07
C TYR A 98 -8.09 4.20 14.56
N GLY A 99 -7.91 3.12 13.80
CA GLY A 99 -8.41 1.79 14.18
C GLY A 99 -7.79 1.26 15.47
N ALA A 100 -6.49 1.47 15.70
CA ALA A 100 -5.81 1.09 16.94
C ALA A 100 -6.31 1.89 18.15
N ILE A 101 -6.48 3.21 18.02
CA ILE A 101 -7.03 4.07 19.08
C ILE A 101 -8.44 3.61 19.46
N LYS A 102 -9.26 3.27 18.46
CA LYS A 102 -10.63 2.78 18.66
C LYS A 102 -10.70 1.31 19.08
N LYS A 103 -9.59 0.56 19.02
CA LYS A 103 -9.51 -0.88 19.29
C LYS A 103 -10.50 -1.69 18.45
N ILE A 104 -10.65 -1.32 17.18
CA ILE A 104 -11.57 -1.96 16.22
C ILE A 104 -10.85 -2.80 15.16
N GLN A 105 -9.55 -3.06 15.33
CA GLN A 105 -8.74 -3.82 14.40
C GLN A 105 -7.89 -4.87 15.14
N PRO A 106 -7.56 -6.01 14.50
CA PRO A 106 -6.68 -7.02 15.08
C PRO A 106 -5.23 -6.55 15.21
N ILE A 107 -4.39 -7.38 15.84
CA ILE A 107 -2.98 -7.05 16.09
C ILE A 107 -2.17 -6.89 14.80
N THR A 108 -2.45 -7.71 13.78
CA THR A 108 -1.90 -7.61 12.42
C THR A 108 -2.02 -6.19 11.86
N GLU A 109 -3.22 -5.62 11.89
CA GLU A 109 -3.53 -4.26 11.42
C GLU A 109 -2.89 -3.19 12.30
N THR A 110 -2.68 -3.48 13.59
CA THR A 110 -1.95 -2.58 14.50
C THR A 110 -0.46 -2.55 14.20
N LEU A 111 0.13 -3.69 13.83
CA LEU A 111 1.51 -3.76 13.35
C LEU A 111 1.68 -3.00 12.02
N GLU A 112 0.62 -2.90 11.22
CA GLU A 112 0.69 -2.15 9.97
C GLU A 112 0.96 -0.65 10.18
N ILE A 113 0.69 -0.07 11.35
CA ILE A 113 1.10 1.32 11.66
C ILE A 113 2.61 1.48 11.46
N GLY A 114 3.40 0.55 12.00
CA GLY A 114 4.85 0.53 11.84
C GLY A 114 5.25 0.24 10.40
N PHE A 115 4.57 -0.70 9.74
CA PHE A 115 4.79 -1.03 8.33
C PHE A 115 4.60 0.18 7.42
N TRP A 116 3.50 0.92 7.53
CA TRP A 116 3.22 2.10 6.72
C TRP A 116 4.26 3.20 6.97
N MET A 117 4.72 3.38 8.20
CA MET A 117 5.79 4.32 8.53
C MET A 117 7.13 3.91 7.89
N ILE A 118 7.48 2.63 7.95
CA ILE A 118 8.69 2.10 7.30
C ILE A 118 8.59 2.30 5.79
N LEU A 119 7.47 1.96 5.16
CA LEU A 119 7.27 2.17 3.73
C LEU A 119 7.37 3.64 3.34
N PHE A 120 6.83 4.55 4.15
CA PHE A 120 6.98 5.99 3.94
C PHE A 120 8.45 6.42 3.96
N VAL A 121 9.22 5.97 4.95
CA VAL A 121 10.66 6.26 5.03
C VAL A 121 11.43 5.65 3.86
N LEU A 122 11.12 4.40 3.47
CA LEU A 122 11.72 3.78 2.30
C LEU A 122 11.39 4.59 1.03
N ASN A 123 10.16 5.07 0.88
CA ASN A 123 9.76 5.91 -0.25
C ASN A 123 10.55 7.22 -0.31
N ILE A 124 10.91 7.83 0.84
CA ILE A 124 11.84 8.97 0.91
C ILE A 124 13.24 8.56 0.45
N LEU A 125 13.76 7.45 0.96
CA LEU A 125 15.14 7.02 0.70
C LEU A 125 15.36 6.62 -0.76
N PHE A 126 14.38 5.95 -1.38
CA PHE A 126 14.43 5.50 -2.77
C PHE A 126 13.78 6.50 -3.74
N TYR A 127 13.40 7.70 -3.30
CA TYR A 127 12.80 8.70 -4.18
C TYR A 127 13.75 9.03 -5.36
N PRO A 128 13.26 9.11 -6.61
CA PRO A 128 14.12 9.17 -7.80
C PRO A 128 14.79 10.54 -8.01
N THR A 129 14.42 11.57 -7.26
CA THR A 129 14.98 12.92 -7.34
C THR A 129 15.35 13.45 -5.95
N THR A 130 16.04 14.57 -5.88
CA THR A 130 16.37 15.24 -4.60
C THR A 130 15.32 16.27 -4.18
N THR A 131 14.32 16.54 -5.03
CA THR A 131 13.28 17.56 -4.83
C THR A 131 11.92 17.00 -5.22
N ILE A 132 10.91 17.23 -4.37
CA ILE A 132 9.50 16.88 -4.64
C ILE A 132 8.97 17.81 -5.74
N THR A 133 8.32 17.25 -6.76
CA THR A 133 7.84 17.98 -7.95
C THR A 133 6.32 18.14 -8.02
N LEU A 134 5.60 17.97 -6.89
CA LEU A 134 4.12 17.99 -6.76
C LEU A 134 3.42 18.93 -7.76
#